data_AF-A0A0D7X315-F1
#
_entry.id   AF-A0A0D7X315-F1
#
_cell.length_a   1.000
_cell.length_b   1.000
_cell.length_c   1.000
_cell.angle_alpha   90.00
_cell.angle_beta   90.00
_cell.angle_gamma   90.00
#
_symmetry.space_group_name_H-M   'P 1'
#
loop_
_entity.id
_entity.type
_entity.pdbx_description
1 polymer ?
#
loop_
_entity_poly.entity_id
_entity_poly.type
_entity_poly.pdbx_seq_one_letter_code
_entity_poly.pdbx_strand_id
1 'polypeptide(L)'
;MLDKFKGFISYTNEEFKVFWEKAIFVVDTNVLLNFFKYTSKESTKSLLGILKKLKDSGRLWIPHQVALEYFFNYENNMLKQQEGYKLLETELKN
;
A
#
# COMPACT_ATOMS: atom_id res chain seq x y z
N MET A 1 -32.32 5.35 4.48
CA MET A 1 -31.72 5.74 3.19
C MET A 1 -30.29 6.27 3.35
N LEU A 2 -30.01 7.12 4.34
CA LEU A 2 -28.66 7.65 4.65
C LEU A 2 -27.61 6.58 5.00
N ASP A 3 -28.07 5.49 5.62
CA ASP A 3 -27.31 4.29 5.96
C ASP A 3 -26.62 3.61 4.77
N LYS A 4 -27.12 3.81 3.54
CA LYS A 4 -26.50 3.27 2.31
C LYS A 4 -25.35 4.13 1.77
N PHE A 5 -25.18 5.34 2.29
CA PHE A 5 -24.19 6.31 1.81
C PHE A 5 -23.22 6.72 2.91
N LYS A 6 -22.91 5.82 3.87
CA LYS A 6 -22.02 6.12 5.01
C LYS A 6 -20.65 6.68 4.59
N GLY A 7 -20.14 6.34 3.40
CA GLY A 7 -18.89 6.91 2.87
C GLY A 7 -18.95 8.41 2.52
N PHE A 8 -20.15 9.00 2.42
CA PHE A 8 -20.37 10.41 2.11
C PHE A 8 -20.79 11.23 3.34
N ILE A 9 -20.92 10.59 4.51
CA ILE A 9 -21.35 11.23 5.76
C ILE A 9 -20.16 11.20 6.72
N SER A 10 -19.89 12.34 7.35
CA SER A 10 -18.84 12.43 8.35
C SER A 10 -19.17 11.57 9.57
N TYR A 11 -18.20 10.78 10.03
CA TYR A 11 -18.32 10.00 11.25
C TYR A 11 -18.00 10.84 12.49
N THR A 12 -18.60 10.51 13.62
CA THR A 12 -18.19 11.09 14.92
C THR A 12 -16.85 10.51 15.38
N ASN A 13 -16.21 11.15 16.36
CA ASN A 13 -14.96 10.66 16.92
C ASN A 13 -15.11 9.27 17.55
N GLU A 14 -16.25 9.00 18.17
CA GLU A 14 -16.59 7.71 18.77
C GLU A 14 -16.72 6.63 17.69
N GLU A 15 -17.39 6.94 16.59
CA GLU A 15 -17.52 6.01 15.45
C GLU A 15 -16.16 5.71 14.83
N PHE A 16 -15.31 6.73 14.64
CA PHE A 16 -13.93 6.54 14.17
C PHE A 16 -13.13 5.62 15.09
N LYS A 17 -13.26 5.79 16.41
CA LYS A 17 -12.58 4.92 17.37
C LYS A 17 -13.03 3.46 17.21
N VAL A 18 -14.33 3.23 17.09
CA VAL A 18 -14.88 1.88 16.87
C VAL A 18 -14.39 1.30 15.54
N PHE A 19 -14.31 2.10 14.48
CA PHE A 19 -13.74 1.64 13.21
C PHE A 19 -12.28 1.25 13.36
N TRP A 20 -11.44 2.06 14.01
CA TRP A 20 -10.03 1.72 14.20
C TRP A 20 -9.82 0.43 15.01
N GLU A 21 -10.69 0.15 15.97
CA GLU A 21 -10.64 -1.07 16.77
C GLU A 21 -11.09 -2.32 15.98
N LYS A 22 -12.09 -2.19 15.10
CA LYS A 22 -12.78 -3.34 14.47
C LYS A 22 -12.62 -3.48 12.97
N ALA A 23 -12.09 -2.49 12.27
CA ALA A 23 -12.02 -2.49 10.81
C ALA A 23 -11.10 -3.60 10.28
N ILE A 24 -11.48 -4.09 9.10
CA ILE A 24 -10.61 -4.89 8.25
C ILE A 24 -9.89 -3.92 7.31
N PHE A 25 -8.57 -3.97 7.33
CA PHE A 25 -7.71 -3.20 6.45
C PHE A 25 -7.51 -3.98 5.15
N VAL A 26 -7.98 -3.37 4.06
CA VAL A 26 -7.82 -3.89 2.71
C VAL A 26 -6.71 -3.10 2.05
N VAL A 27 -5.62 -3.76 1.69
CA VAL A 27 -4.50 -3.08 1.03
C VAL A 27 -4.71 -3.03 -0.48
N ASP A 28 -4.29 -1.92 -1.07
CA ASP A 28 -4.24 -1.73 -2.52
C ASP A 28 -2.89 -2.24 -3.07
N THR A 29 -2.86 -2.59 -4.35
CA THR A 29 -1.69 -3.03 -5.08
C THR A 29 -0.55 -2.01 -4.98
N ASN A 30 -0.88 -0.70 -5.05
CA ASN A 30 0.14 0.35 -4.97
C ASN A 30 0.92 0.34 -3.63
N VAL A 31 0.27 -0.03 -2.53
CA VAL A 31 0.88 -0.09 -1.20
C VAL A 31 1.94 -1.18 -1.20
N LEU A 32 1.63 -2.32 -1.83
CA LEU A 32 2.55 -3.43 -1.97
C LEU A 32 3.71 -3.11 -2.93
N LEU A 33 3.44 -2.44 -4.05
CA LEU A 33 4.47 -2.06 -5.01
C LEU A 33 5.42 -0.98 -4.47
N ASN A 34 4.96 -0.15 -3.53
CA ASN A 34 5.79 0.88 -2.91
C ASN A 34 6.97 0.30 -2.11
N PHE A 35 6.91 -0.96 -1.66
CA PHE A 35 8.04 -1.64 -1.02
C PHE A 35 9.31 -1.66 -1.89
N PHE A 36 9.16 -1.63 -3.21
CA PHE A 36 10.27 -1.59 -4.17
C PHE A 36 10.69 -0.17 -4.55
N LYS A 37 9.86 0.84 -4.25
CA LYS A 37 10.12 2.25 -4.61
C LYS A 37 10.81 3.03 -3.49
N TYR A 38 10.65 2.62 -2.23
CA TYR A 38 11.27 3.33 -1.12
C TYR A 38 12.79 3.15 -1.14
N THR A 39 13.51 4.28 -1.19
CA THR A 39 14.98 4.31 -1.13
C THR A 39 15.50 3.99 0.27
N SER A 40 14.70 4.21 1.32
CA SER A 40 15.08 3.93 2.70
C SER A 40 14.57 2.57 3.17
N LYS A 41 15.46 1.78 3.76
CA LYS A 41 15.13 0.46 4.34
C LYS A 41 14.20 0.61 5.55
N GLU A 42 14.28 1.75 6.23
CA GLU A 42 13.55 2.10 7.43
C GLU A 42 12.04 2.25 7.16
N SER A 43 11.68 2.94 6.07
CA SER A 43 10.27 3.14 5.68
C SER A 43 9.61 1.81 5.30
N THR A 44 10.30 0.98 4.50
CA THR A 44 9.84 -0.37 4.16
C THR A 44 9.67 -1.24 5.40
N LYS A 45 10.64 -1.22 6.33
CA LYS A 45 10.55 -1.98 7.58
C LYS A 45 9.37 -1.54 8.46
N SER A 46 9.12 -0.24 8.54
CA SER A 46 8.00 0.32 9.30
C SER A 46 6.65 -0.13 8.72
N LEU A 47 6.46 0.03 7.40
CA LEU A 47 5.24 -0.38 6.71
C LEU A 47 5.00 -1.90 6.85
N LEU A 48 6.04 -2.71 6.66
CA LEU A 48 5.96 -4.16 6.86
C LEU A 48 5.58 -4.51 8.30
N GLY A 49 6.12 -3.79 9.28
CA GLY A 49 5.76 -3.93 10.69
C GLY A 49 4.28 -3.64 10.97
N ILE A 50 3.71 -2.62 10.33
CA ILE A 50 2.28 -2.30 10.43
C ILE A 50 1.44 -3.44 9.84
N LEU A 51 1.75 -3.88 8.61
CA LEU A 51 1.03 -4.98 7.97
C LEU A 51 1.09 -6.27 8.80
N LYS A 52 2.25 -6.57 9.39
CA LYS A 52 2.41 -7.74 10.27
C LYS A 52 1.51 -7.64 11.51
N LYS A 53 1.47 -6.50 12.19
CA LYS A 53 0.57 -6.28 13.33
C LYS A 53 -0.90 -6.45 12.94
N LEU A 54 -1.29 -5.92 11.78
CA LEU A 54 -2.66 -6.06 11.28
C LEU A 54 -3.00 -7.52 10.98
N LYS A 55 -2.09 -8.26 10.33
CA LYS A 55 -2.19 -9.70 10.10
C LYS A 55 -2.33 -10.48 11.40
N ASP A 56 -1.46 -10.23 12.38
CA ASP A 56 -1.44 -10.92 13.67
C ASP A 56 -2.75 -10.66 14.46
N SER A 57 -3.35 -9.48 14.29
CA SER A 57 -4.68 -9.16 14.84
C SER A 57 -5.86 -9.66 14.01
N GLY A 58 -5.64 -10.39 12.91
CA GLY A 58 -6.70 -10.92 12.04
C GLY A 58 -7.45 -9.86 11.22
N ARG A 59 -6.90 -8.64 11.09
CA ARG A 59 -7.55 -7.48 10.46
C ARG A 59 -6.94 -7.08 9.13
N LEU A 60 -6.04 -7.87 8.56
CA LEU A 60 -5.47 -7.62 7.23
C LEU A 60 -6.14 -8.51 6.18
N TRP A 61 -6.64 -7.92 5.11
CA TRP A 61 -7.18 -8.65 3.97
C TRP A 61 -6.53 -8.19 2.66
N ILE A 62 -6.26 -9.15 1.78
CA ILE A 62 -5.73 -8.93 0.43
C ILE A 62 -6.74 -9.54 -0.55
N PRO A 63 -7.45 -8.71 -1.34
CA PRO A 63 -8.33 -9.19 -2.38
C PRO A 63 -7.55 -9.98 -3.44
N HIS A 64 -8.19 -10.97 -4.06
CA HIS A 64 -7.58 -11.74 -5.15
C HIS A 64 -7.07 -10.82 -6.28
N GLN A 65 -7.84 -9.80 -6.66
CA GLN A 65 -7.46 -8.83 -7.68
C GLN A 65 -6.17 -8.08 -7.33
N VAL A 66 -6.01 -7.68 -6.07
CA VAL A 66 -4.79 -7.00 -5.59
C VAL A 66 -3.57 -7.93 -5.69
N ALA A 67 -3.73 -9.19 -5.30
CA ALA A 67 -2.65 -10.18 -5.45
C ALA A 67 -2.28 -10.39 -6.93
N LEU A 68 -3.27 -10.50 -7.80
CA LEU A 68 -3.08 -10.68 -9.24
C LEU A 68 -2.35 -9.48 -9.87
N GLU A 69 -2.80 -8.26 -9.58
CA GLU A 69 -2.15 -7.04 -10.06
C GLU A 69 -0.72 -6.91 -9.52
N TYR A 70 -0.48 -7.30 -8.26
CA TYR A 70 0.87 -7.32 -7.71
C TYR A 70 1.79 -8.25 -8.52
N PHE A 71 1.36 -9.49 -8.77
CA PHE A 71 2.16 -10.46 -9.54
C PHE A 71 2.41 -10.01 -10.99
N PHE A 72 1.47 -9.30 -11.62
CA PHE A 72 1.68 -8.77 -12.97
C PHE A 72 2.60 -7.53 -13.02
N ASN A 73 2.70 -6.76 -11.94
CA ASN A 73 3.36 -5.46 -11.96
C ASN A 73 4.68 -5.40 -11.16
N TYR A 74 4.99 -6.38 -10.31
CA TYR A 74 6.13 -6.27 -9.38
C TYR A 74 7.49 -6.17 -10.10
N GLU A 75 7.74 -6.99 -11.14
CA GLU A 75 9.01 -6.97 -11.89
C GLU A 75 9.25 -5.62 -12.57
N ASN A 76 8.23 -5.12 -13.28
CA ASN A 76 8.29 -3.82 -13.94
C ASN A 76 8.53 -2.68 -12.93
N ASN A 77 7.93 -2.73 -11.74
CA ASN A 77 8.14 -1.69 -10.73
C ASN A 77 9.52 -1.78 -10.07
N MET A 78 10.07 -2.98 -9.91
CA MET A 78 11.41 -3.18 -9.35
C MET A 78 12.52 -2.64 -10.27
N LEU A 79 12.35 -2.79 -11.60
CA LEU A 79 13.37 -2.39 -12.57
C LEU A 79 13.31 -0.90 -12.95
N LYS A 80 12.15 -0.24 -12.79
CA LYS A 80 11.96 1.19 -13.13
C LYS A 80 12.96 2.14 -12.47
N GLN A 81 13.41 1.87 -11.24
CA GLN A 81 14.43 2.69 -10.60
C GLN A 81 15.77 2.64 -11.34
N GLN A 82 16.15 1.47 -11.87
CA GLN A 82 17.41 1.30 -12.59
C GLN A 82 17.40 1.96 -13.97
N GLU A 83 16.24 1.97 -14.64
CA GLU A 83 16.07 2.63 -15.93
C GLU A 83 16.27 4.15 -15.83
N GLY A 84 15.74 4.79 -14.78
CA GLY A 84 15.92 6.23 -14.57
C GLY A 84 17.39 6.63 -14.42
N TYR A 85 18.18 5.85 -13.68
CA TYR A 85 19.63 6.10 -13.54
C TYR A 85 20.38 5.92 -14.86
N LYS A 86 20.05 4.89 -15.66
CA LYS A 86 20.66 4.69 -16.98
C LYS A 86 20.34 5.81 -17.96
N LEU A 87 19.12 6.34 -17.91
CA LEU A 87 18.70 7.46 -18.75
C LEU A 87 19.50 8.72 -18.40
N LEU A 88 19.63 9.04 -17.10
CA LEU A 88 20.46 10.14 -16.61
C LEU A 88 21.95 9.96 -16.97
N GLU A 89 22.48 8.74 -16.84
CA GLU A 89 23.87 8.44 -17.24
C GLU A 89 24.09 8.69 -18.73
N THR A 90 23.10 8.42 -19.58
CA THR A 90 23.17 8.66 -21.03
C THR A 90 23.09 10.14 -21.35
N GLU A 91 22.23 10.89 -20.65
CA GLU A 91 22.11 12.35 -20.82
C GLU A 91 23.37 13.11 -20.36
N LEU A 92 24.00 12.68 -19.26
CA LEU A 92 25.20 13.32 -18.71
C LEU A 92 26.50 12.99 -19.48
N LYS A 93 26.49 11.95 -20.33
CA LYS A 93 27.64 11.56 -21.17
C LYS A 93 27.62 12.21 -22.56
N ASN A 94 26.53 12.88 -22.94
CA ASN A 94 26.43 13.72 -24.13
C ASN A 94 26.77 15.18 -23.78
#